data_AF-A0AAN7AP33-F1
#
_entry.id   AF-A0AAN7AP33-F1
#
_cell.length_a   1.000
_cell.length_b   1.000
_cell.length_c   1.000
_cell.angle_alpha   90.00
_cell.angle_beta   90.00
_cell.angle_gamma   90.00
#
_symmetry.space_group_name_H-M   'P 1'
#
loop_
_entity.id
_entity.type
_entity.pdbx_description
1 polymer ?
#
loop_
_entity_poly.entity_id
_entity_poly.type
_entity_poly.pdbx_seq_one_letter_code
_entity_poly.pdbx_strand_id
1 'polypeptide(L)'
;MKEQSPIEIDGRTGEGGGQLVRIACALSAVTSIPIRITHVRGRRGGPGGGGLKSQHKTAIEYLAEATNADVSGLSVGSHTLEFKPRLPPSALKDREIKIAADSPAASTLLIFQALLPFFVFAGNDKGEPITVDISGGTNVSFSLSYEYLDQVLLPTLETAFGIVVDRKLKSRGWSMGKASRGTVSFKVHPLKPGETLKFKGEAGELYGGGPDVHEVEEVDVSMAVPQSMHESLTETLVSDLEAHFPGAEVNFKIIEDSGADSRIYVLLVARCGDLRWGRDVLMSTPKKSSSTPKKPQANSRKAASGTDNSLSESISRKLCKELLEEVSNNGVVDEFLQDQLVIFQALAEGVTSFPKSETDTTVSIEEAMSNLGLDDRIRKDKTIEPFGEGSTHSKTARWVTTELLSKVAWYKDGKICNGIGIRMEQAGRSR
;
A
#
# COMPACT_ATOMS: atom_id res chain seq x y z
N MET A 1 4.84 0.31 -36.14
CA MET A 1 4.41 1.42 -35.25
C MET A 1 5.61 2.34 -35.06
N LYS A 2 5.43 3.67 -35.06
CA LYS A 2 6.52 4.58 -34.64
C LYS A 2 6.84 4.29 -33.18
N GLU A 3 8.12 4.08 -32.84
CA GLU A 3 8.55 4.00 -31.44
C GLU A 3 8.13 5.29 -30.73
N GLN A 4 7.35 5.16 -29.65
CA GLN A 4 7.02 6.28 -28.79
C GLN A 4 8.25 6.64 -27.96
N SER A 5 8.59 7.93 -27.89
CA SER A 5 9.62 8.40 -26.98
C SER A 5 9.20 8.13 -25.53
N PRO A 6 10.11 7.65 -24.67
CA PRO A 6 9.78 7.41 -23.27
C PRO A 6 9.35 8.68 -22.53
N ILE A 7 8.37 8.55 -21.63
CA ILE A 7 8.06 9.60 -20.65
C ILE A 7 9.22 9.67 -19.66
N GLU A 8 9.81 10.86 -19.53
CA GLU A 8 10.94 11.12 -18.64
C GLU A 8 10.45 11.45 -17.23
N ILE A 9 10.96 10.74 -16.22
CA ILE A 9 10.59 10.90 -14.82
C ILE A 9 11.85 11.13 -14.00
N ASP A 10 11.88 12.21 -13.21
CA ASP A 10 12.94 12.43 -12.22
C ASP A 10 12.58 11.72 -10.91
N GLY A 11 13.34 10.67 -10.58
CA GLY A 11 13.22 9.88 -9.35
C GLY A 11 13.57 10.61 -8.06
N ARG A 12 13.94 11.90 -8.13
CA ARG A 12 14.01 12.82 -6.99
C ARG A 12 12.69 13.53 -6.72
N THR A 13 11.69 13.43 -7.56
CA THR A 13 10.42 14.15 -7.39
C THR A 13 9.68 13.65 -6.15
N GLY A 14 9.06 14.58 -5.41
CA GLY A 14 8.27 14.28 -4.21
C GLY A 14 9.09 13.63 -3.10
N GLU A 15 8.66 12.45 -2.66
CA GLU A 15 9.38 11.70 -1.61
C GLU A 15 10.79 11.24 -2.07
N GLY A 16 11.00 11.18 -3.41
CA GLY A 16 12.21 10.62 -4.03
C GLY A 16 12.51 9.18 -3.59
N GLY A 17 11.47 8.38 -3.41
CA GLY A 17 11.47 7.04 -2.84
C GLY A 17 11.16 5.94 -3.85
N GLY A 18 10.89 4.74 -3.34
CA GLY A 18 10.67 3.57 -4.17
C GLY A 18 9.26 3.50 -4.77
N GLN A 19 8.29 4.24 -4.22
CA GLN A 19 6.90 4.19 -4.67
C GLN A 19 6.73 4.77 -6.06
N LEU A 20 7.40 5.89 -6.35
CA LEU A 20 7.43 6.49 -7.69
C LEU A 20 7.82 5.45 -8.76
N VAL A 21 8.88 4.67 -8.50
CA VAL A 21 9.35 3.64 -9.42
C VAL A 21 8.28 2.55 -9.62
N ARG A 22 7.67 2.07 -8.53
CA ARG A 22 6.65 1.01 -8.59
C ARG A 22 5.42 1.47 -9.38
N ILE A 23 4.90 2.67 -9.08
CA ILE A 23 3.71 3.23 -9.74
C ILE A 23 4.01 3.47 -11.21
N ALA A 24 5.14 4.10 -11.55
CA ALA A 24 5.50 4.38 -12.94
C ALA A 24 5.63 3.09 -13.78
N CYS A 25 6.34 2.08 -13.26
CA CYS A 25 6.48 0.80 -13.97
C CYS A 25 5.15 0.02 -14.06
N ALA A 26 4.33 0.04 -13.02
CA ALA A 26 3.01 -0.60 -13.04
C ALA A 26 2.10 0.04 -14.10
N LEU A 27 2.01 1.37 -14.10
CA LEU A 27 1.22 2.12 -15.08
C LEU A 27 1.77 1.94 -16.50
N SER A 28 3.08 2.00 -16.69
CA SER A 28 3.73 1.74 -17.98
C SER A 28 3.39 0.33 -18.50
N ALA A 29 3.46 -0.68 -17.63
CA ALA A 29 3.10 -2.06 -18.00
C ALA A 29 1.61 -2.21 -18.35
N VAL A 30 0.72 -1.51 -17.64
CA VAL A 30 -0.71 -1.50 -17.95
C VAL A 30 -0.97 -0.79 -19.28
N THR A 31 -0.44 0.42 -19.50
CA THR A 31 -0.75 1.25 -20.67
C THR A 31 0.09 0.96 -21.90
N SER A 32 1.14 0.15 -21.75
CA SER A 32 2.18 -0.04 -22.78
C SER A 32 2.90 1.26 -23.19
N ILE A 33 2.90 2.29 -22.33
CA ILE A 33 3.61 3.55 -22.58
C ILE A 33 5.04 3.43 -22.08
N PRO A 34 6.07 3.62 -22.93
CA PRO A 34 7.47 3.57 -22.51
C PRO A 34 7.83 4.67 -21.48
N ILE A 35 8.70 4.34 -20.52
CA ILE A 35 9.18 5.29 -19.52
C ILE A 35 10.70 5.25 -19.35
N ARG A 36 11.26 6.37 -18.91
CA ARG A 36 12.63 6.49 -18.43
C ARG A 36 12.63 7.19 -17.08
N ILE A 37 13.18 6.53 -16.06
CA ILE A 37 13.32 7.10 -14.72
C ILE A 37 14.80 7.38 -14.48
N THR A 38 15.15 8.65 -14.30
CA THR A 38 16.49 9.07 -13.88
C THR A 38 16.55 9.29 -12.37
N HIS A 39 17.74 9.33 -11.78
CA HIS A 39 17.94 9.59 -10.35
C HIS A 39 17.07 8.71 -9.44
N VAL A 40 16.93 7.43 -9.77
CA VAL A 40 16.10 6.47 -9.02
C VAL A 40 16.41 6.55 -7.53
N ARG A 41 15.37 6.83 -6.73
CA ARG A 41 15.45 6.99 -5.27
C ARG A 41 16.44 8.07 -4.80
N GLY A 42 16.69 9.10 -5.61
CA GLY A 42 17.79 10.05 -5.45
C GLY A 42 17.74 10.93 -4.20
N ARG A 43 16.62 10.96 -3.44
CA ARG A 43 16.52 11.67 -2.15
C ARG A 43 16.86 10.80 -0.94
N ARG A 44 17.10 9.49 -1.12
CA ARG A 44 17.47 8.59 -0.02
C ARG A 44 18.99 8.65 0.18
N GLY A 45 19.45 9.34 1.23
CA GLY A 45 20.87 9.48 1.57
C GLY A 45 21.52 8.23 2.18
N GLY A 46 22.84 8.32 2.43
CA GLY A 46 23.66 7.28 3.07
C GLY A 46 24.25 6.22 2.12
N PRO A 47 25.18 5.36 2.59
CA PRO A 47 25.69 4.23 1.81
C PRO A 47 24.56 3.26 1.43
N GLY A 48 24.39 2.99 0.13
CA GLY A 48 23.22 2.25 -0.35
C GLY A 48 21.90 3.05 -0.28
N GLY A 49 21.97 4.36 -0.04
CA GLY A 49 20.92 5.30 -0.42
C GLY A 49 20.76 5.32 -1.94
N GLY A 50 19.57 5.69 -2.42
CA GLY A 50 19.30 5.70 -3.86
C GLY A 50 19.32 4.34 -4.55
N GLY A 51 19.10 4.39 -5.86
CA GLY A 51 19.09 3.28 -6.80
C GLY A 51 17.99 2.25 -6.58
N LEU A 52 17.80 1.38 -7.56
CA LEU A 52 16.89 0.24 -7.46
C LEU A 52 17.30 -0.67 -6.30
N LYS A 53 16.30 -1.22 -5.60
CA LYS A 53 16.47 -2.28 -4.58
C LYS A 53 15.94 -3.60 -5.10
N SER A 54 16.30 -4.69 -4.43
CA SER A 54 15.90 -6.05 -4.83
C SER A 54 14.40 -6.16 -5.12
N GLN A 55 13.53 -5.63 -4.26
CA GLN A 55 12.08 -5.63 -4.52
C GLN A 55 11.65 -4.86 -5.79
N HIS A 56 12.34 -3.76 -6.14
CA HIS A 56 12.05 -3.03 -7.38
C HIS A 56 12.51 -3.86 -8.58
N LYS A 57 13.76 -4.37 -8.55
CA LYS A 57 14.30 -5.24 -9.60
C LYS A 57 13.35 -6.40 -9.84
N THR A 58 12.98 -7.14 -8.80
CA THR A 58 12.13 -8.33 -8.90
C THR A 58 10.77 -8.02 -9.51
N ALA A 59 10.10 -6.94 -9.10
CA ALA A 59 8.82 -6.55 -9.70
C ALA A 59 8.97 -6.17 -11.18
N ILE A 60 9.97 -5.35 -11.52
CA ILE A 60 10.18 -4.86 -12.88
C ILE A 60 10.65 -5.98 -13.81
N GLU A 61 11.48 -6.91 -13.31
CA GLU A 61 11.92 -8.10 -14.03
C GLU A 61 10.73 -8.97 -14.43
N TYR A 62 9.80 -9.21 -13.51
CA TYR A 62 8.56 -9.92 -13.83
C TYR A 62 7.71 -9.15 -14.85
N LEU A 63 7.49 -7.84 -14.65
CA LEU A 63 6.71 -7.03 -15.61
C LEU A 63 7.38 -7.00 -16.99
N ALA A 64 8.71 -7.00 -17.06
CA ALA A 64 9.45 -7.03 -18.31
C ALA A 64 9.24 -8.33 -19.07
N GLU A 65 9.27 -9.47 -18.38
CA GLU A 65 8.94 -10.77 -18.95
C GLU A 65 7.48 -10.80 -19.42
N ALA A 66 6.54 -10.44 -18.55
CA ALA A 66 5.10 -10.48 -18.82
C ALA A 66 4.67 -9.58 -19.99
N THR A 67 5.38 -8.46 -20.21
CA THR A 67 5.09 -7.50 -21.28
C THR A 67 6.05 -7.59 -22.47
N ASN A 68 6.99 -8.55 -22.47
CA ASN A 68 8.08 -8.64 -23.45
C ASN A 68 8.80 -7.30 -23.67
N ALA A 69 9.12 -6.60 -22.58
CA ALA A 69 9.65 -5.24 -22.61
C ALA A 69 11.12 -5.20 -23.04
N ASP A 70 11.53 -4.11 -23.70
CA ASP A 70 12.93 -3.71 -23.71
C ASP A 70 13.26 -2.96 -22.42
N VAL A 71 14.30 -3.40 -21.72
CA VAL A 71 14.68 -2.81 -20.43
C VAL A 71 16.17 -2.52 -20.39
N SER A 72 16.55 -1.34 -19.91
CA SER A 72 17.94 -1.00 -19.62
C SER A 72 18.08 -0.42 -18.21
N GLY A 73 19.20 -0.72 -17.55
CA GLY A 73 19.43 -0.27 -16.17
C GLY A 73 18.66 -1.04 -15.09
N LEU A 74 18.14 -2.23 -15.39
CA LEU A 74 17.48 -3.11 -14.43
C LEU A 74 18.48 -3.90 -13.58
N SER A 75 19.15 -3.22 -12.65
CA SER A 75 20.05 -3.85 -11.68
C SER A 75 19.94 -3.17 -10.32
N VAL A 76 20.20 -3.92 -9.25
CA VAL A 76 20.24 -3.35 -7.89
C VAL A 76 21.33 -2.27 -7.83
N GLY A 77 20.97 -1.09 -7.31
CA GLY A 77 21.83 0.08 -7.26
C GLY A 77 21.77 0.97 -8.50
N SER A 78 21.07 0.57 -9.57
CA SER A 78 20.95 1.42 -10.76
C SER A 78 20.17 2.71 -10.47
N HIS A 79 20.71 3.83 -10.95
CA HIS A 79 20.12 5.17 -10.83
C HIS A 79 19.30 5.59 -12.05
N THR A 80 19.33 4.81 -13.13
CA THR A 80 18.55 5.07 -14.34
C THR A 80 17.92 3.78 -14.82
N LEU A 81 16.64 3.82 -15.15
CA LEU A 81 15.88 2.70 -15.68
C LEU A 81 15.14 3.17 -16.93
N GLU A 82 15.29 2.47 -18.04
CA GLU A 82 14.33 2.54 -19.16
C GLU A 82 13.52 1.26 -19.19
N PHE A 83 12.20 1.39 -19.33
CA PHE A 83 11.26 0.28 -19.38
C PHE A 83 10.28 0.53 -20.53
N LYS A 84 10.29 -0.34 -21.55
CA LYS A 84 9.53 -0.20 -22.79
C LYS A 84 8.68 -1.46 -23.03
N PRO A 85 7.53 -1.59 -22.34
CA PRO A 85 6.63 -2.73 -22.51
C PRO A 85 6.10 -2.81 -23.95
N ARG A 86 5.98 -4.03 -24.47
CA ARG A 86 5.53 -4.28 -25.87
C ARG A 86 4.19 -5.00 -25.96
N LEU A 87 3.79 -5.69 -24.89
CA LEU A 87 2.54 -6.44 -24.80
C LEU A 87 1.67 -5.89 -23.66
N PRO A 88 0.35 -5.77 -23.87
CA PRO A 88 -0.58 -5.33 -22.84
C PRO A 88 -0.85 -6.46 -21.82
N PRO A 89 -1.47 -6.14 -20.67
CA PRO A 89 -1.89 -7.13 -19.68
C PRO A 89 -2.70 -8.30 -20.24
N SER A 90 -3.61 -8.04 -21.19
CA SER A 90 -4.47 -9.06 -21.81
C SER A 90 -3.72 -10.09 -22.66
N ALA A 91 -2.42 -9.88 -22.91
CA ALA A 91 -1.54 -10.84 -23.57
C ALA A 91 -0.91 -11.86 -22.60
N LEU A 92 -1.06 -11.68 -21.29
CA LEU A 92 -0.51 -12.60 -20.30
C LEU A 92 -1.14 -13.99 -20.45
N LYS A 93 -0.30 -15.00 -20.67
CA LYS A 93 -0.74 -16.40 -20.82
C LYS A 93 -0.67 -17.16 -19.50
N ASP A 94 0.41 -16.98 -18.75
CA ASP A 94 0.65 -17.72 -17.51
C ASP A 94 -0.35 -17.31 -16.43
N ARG A 95 -0.93 -18.33 -15.78
CA ARG A 95 -1.90 -18.18 -14.69
C ARG A 95 -1.39 -18.70 -13.35
N GLU A 96 -0.24 -19.36 -13.36
CA GLU A 96 0.44 -19.89 -12.18
C GLU A 96 1.88 -19.37 -12.19
N ILE A 97 2.15 -18.39 -11.33
CA ILE A 97 3.39 -17.60 -11.34
C ILE A 97 4.12 -17.79 -10.02
N LYS A 98 5.45 -17.92 -10.10
CA LYS A 98 6.32 -17.99 -8.93
C LYS A 98 7.41 -16.93 -9.04
N ILE A 99 7.48 -16.05 -8.07
CA ILE A 99 8.45 -14.96 -8.00
C ILE A 99 9.25 -15.13 -6.73
N ALA A 100 10.57 -15.22 -6.86
CA ALA A 100 11.48 -15.26 -5.72
C ALA A 100 12.40 -14.05 -5.79
N ALA A 101 12.30 -13.15 -4.81
CA ALA A 101 13.18 -12.00 -4.75
C ALA A 101 14.62 -12.43 -4.41
N ASP A 102 15.63 -11.80 -5.01
CA ASP A 102 17.04 -12.12 -4.77
C ASP A 102 17.41 -11.98 -3.28
N SER A 103 16.91 -10.93 -2.62
CA SER A 103 17.12 -10.71 -1.19
C SER A 103 15.98 -11.31 -0.35
N PRO A 104 16.28 -12.00 0.77
CA PRO A 104 15.26 -12.44 1.72
C PRO A 104 14.56 -11.28 2.43
N ALA A 105 15.12 -10.06 2.40
CA ALA A 105 14.54 -8.86 3.01
C ALA A 105 13.76 -7.99 2.00
N ALA A 106 13.67 -8.39 0.72
CA ALA A 106 12.86 -7.69 -0.27
C ALA A 106 11.38 -7.89 0.06
N SER A 107 10.63 -6.80 0.29
CA SER A 107 9.23 -6.91 0.70
C SER A 107 8.38 -7.57 -0.38
N THR A 108 7.76 -8.71 -0.05
CA THR A 108 6.83 -9.42 -0.95
C THR A 108 5.63 -8.55 -1.30
N LEU A 109 5.20 -7.69 -0.37
CA LEU A 109 4.00 -6.88 -0.55
C LEU A 109 4.27 -5.62 -1.36
N LEU A 110 5.46 -5.03 -1.29
CA LEU A 110 5.85 -3.98 -2.22
C LEU A 110 6.05 -4.52 -3.65
N ILE A 111 6.51 -5.76 -3.80
CA ILE A 111 6.51 -6.43 -5.10
C ILE A 111 5.06 -6.58 -5.58
N PHE A 112 4.19 -7.15 -4.75
CA PHE A 112 2.78 -7.36 -5.11
C PHE A 112 2.06 -6.06 -5.49
N GLN A 113 2.26 -4.96 -4.74
CA GLN A 113 1.67 -3.66 -5.07
C GLN A 113 2.07 -3.14 -6.46
N ALA A 114 3.29 -3.43 -6.92
CA ALA A 114 3.72 -3.05 -8.26
C ALA A 114 3.10 -3.94 -9.36
N LEU A 115 2.74 -5.18 -9.02
CA LEU A 115 2.19 -6.16 -9.98
C LEU A 115 0.66 -6.14 -10.04
N LEU A 116 -0.01 -5.82 -8.93
CA LEU A 116 -1.46 -5.92 -8.81
C LEU A 116 -2.22 -5.13 -9.90
N PRO A 117 -1.88 -3.88 -10.23
CA PRO A 117 -2.55 -3.16 -11.32
C PRO A 117 -2.45 -3.91 -12.65
N PHE A 118 -1.29 -4.50 -12.98
CA PHE A 118 -1.13 -5.30 -14.18
C PHE A 118 -2.04 -6.54 -14.16
N PHE A 119 -2.08 -7.26 -13.04
CA PHE A 119 -2.93 -8.46 -12.91
C PHE A 119 -4.42 -8.17 -12.96
N VAL A 120 -4.89 -7.04 -12.42
CA VAL A 120 -6.30 -6.63 -12.48
C VAL A 120 -6.79 -6.53 -13.94
N PHE A 121 -5.93 -6.07 -14.85
CA PHE A 121 -6.25 -5.90 -16.27
C PHE A 121 -5.84 -7.08 -17.17
N ALA A 122 -5.30 -8.16 -16.59
CA ALA A 122 -4.78 -9.32 -17.33
C ALA A 122 -5.83 -10.43 -17.55
N GLY A 123 -7.12 -10.07 -17.62
CA GLY A 123 -8.20 -11.03 -17.85
C GLY A 123 -8.16 -11.69 -19.22
N ASN A 124 -8.82 -12.83 -19.31
CA ASN A 124 -8.98 -13.57 -20.55
C ASN A 124 -10.44 -14.01 -20.77
N ASP A 125 -10.76 -14.42 -22.00
CA ASP A 125 -12.10 -14.92 -22.37
C ASP A 125 -12.58 -16.12 -21.51
N LYS A 126 -11.67 -16.83 -20.85
CA LYS A 126 -11.98 -17.98 -19.98
C LYS A 126 -12.31 -17.58 -18.54
N GLY A 127 -12.05 -16.33 -18.14
CA GLY A 127 -12.21 -15.87 -16.76
C GLY A 127 -11.30 -16.58 -15.76
N GLU A 128 -10.12 -17.03 -16.21
CA GLU A 128 -9.19 -17.76 -15.34
C GLU A 128 -8.48 -16.80 -14.36
N PRO A 129 -8.44 -17.13 -13.05
CA PRO A 129 -7.71 -16.34 -12.08
C PRO A 129 -6.19 -16.46 -12.31
N ILE A 130 -5.44 -15.55 -11.69
CA ILE A 130 -3.97 -15.54 -11.71
C ILE A 130 -3.47 -15.86 -10.30
N THR A 131 -2.87 -17.02 -10.12
CA THR A 131 -2.19 -17.40 -8.88
C THR A 131 -0.74 -16.93 -8.95
N VAL A 132 -0.28 -16.20 -7.93
CA VAL A 132 1.10 -15.74 -7.79
C VAL A 132 1.64 -16.04 -6.38
N ASP A 133 2.73 -16.79 -6.33
CA ASP A 133 3.51 -17.01 -5.11
C ASP A 133 4.72 -16.08 -5.11
N ILE A 134 4.82 -15.20 -4.12
CA ILE A 134 5.95 -14.27 -3.96
C ILE A 134 6.74 -14.64 -2.72
N SER A 135 8.02 -14.95 -2.91
CA SER A 135 8.95 -15.30 -1.85
C SER A 135 9.98 -14.20 -1.60
N GLY A 136 10.10 -13.78 -0.34
CA GLY A 136 10.89 -12.62 0.09
C GLY A 136 10.65 -12.32 1.58
N GLY A 137 10.73 -11.07 1.99
CA GLY A 137 10.38 -10.64 3.35
C GLY A 137 8.89 -10.30 3.45
N THR A 138 8.20 -10.84 4.46
CA THR A 138 6.77 -10.60 4.71
C THR A 138 6.51 -9.60 5.84
N ASN A 139 7.48 -9.44 6.73
CA ASN A 139 7.49 -8.48 7.84
C ASN A 139 8.77 -7.65 7.72
N VAL A 140 8.69 -6.59 6.90
CA VAL A 140 9.82 -5.74 6.51
C VAL A 140 9.53 -4.29 6.87
N SER A 141 10.52 -3.58 7.42
CA SER A 141 10.38 -2.16 7.77
C SER A 141 10.13 -1.29 6.55
N PHE A 142 9.36 -0.20 6.76
CA PHE A 142 9.01 0.76 5.70
C PHE A 142 8.28 0.11 4.51
N SER A 143 7.47 -0.91 4.80
CA SER A 143 6.56 -1.55 3.85
C SER A 143 5.27 -1.94 4.57
N LEU A 144 4.17 -2.09 3.84
CA LEU A 144 2.97 -2.69 4.41
C LEU A 144 3.26 -4.12 4.89
N SER A 145 2.52 -4.55 5.91
CA SER A 145 2.49 -5.92 6.41
C SER A 145 1.40 -6.74 5.72
N TYR A 146 1.46 -8.07 5.90
CA TYR A 146 0.44 -8.98 5.36
C TYR A 146 -0.91 -8.71 6.00
N GLU A 147 -0.92 -8.50 7.31
CA GLU A 147 -2.13 -8.26 8.08
C GLU A 147 -2.80 -6.95 7.67
N TYR A 148 -2.04 -5.89 7.40
CA TYR A 148 -2.59 -4.62 6.88
C TYR A 148 -3.18 -4.81 5.48
N LEU A 149 -2.48 -5.56 4.61
CA LEU A 149 -3.00 -5.88 3.28
C LEU A 149 -4.33 -6.64 3.36
N ASP A 150 -4.41 -7.63 4.23
CA ASP A 150 -5.55 -8.53 4.39
C ASP A 150 -6.77 -7.87 5.06
N GLN A 151 -6.51 -6.96 6.01
CA GLN A 151 -7.54 -6.32 6.81
C GLN A 151 -7.94 -4.94 6.28
N VAL A 152 -7.08 -4.22 5.57
CA VAL A 152 -7.33 -2.82 5.15
C VAL A 152 -7.34 -2.67 3.63
N LEU A 153 -6.21 -2.93 2.96
CA LEU A 153 -6.07 -2.64 1.53
C LEU A 153 -7.02 -3.46 0.66
N LEU A 154 -6.96 -4.80 0.74
CA LEU A 154 -7.74 -5.66 -0.15
C LEU A 154 -9.25 -5.58 0.11
N PRO A 155 -9.74 -5.55 1.36
CA PRO A 155 -11.16 -5.29 1.62
C PRO A 155 -11.63 -3.98 1.00
N THR A 156 -10.86 -2.89 1.13
CA THR A 156 -11.21 -1.59 0.53
C THR A 156 -11.23 -1.66 -1.00
N LEU A 157 -10.26 -2.33 -1.62
CA LEU A 157 -10.24 -2.50 -3.08
C LEU A 157 -11.42 -3.36 -3.58
N GLU A 158 -11.85 -4.34 -2.80
CA GLU A 158 -12.98 -5.20 -3.11
C GLU A 158 -14.33 -4.47 -2.98
N THR A 159 -14.54 -3.74 -1.88
CA THR A 159 -15.76 -2.95 -1.63
C THR A 159 -15.85 -1.78 -2.58
N ALA A 160 -14.78 -1.01 -2.76
CA ALA A 160 -14.79 0.20 -3.57
C ALA A 160 -14.72 -0.07 -5.07
N PHE A 161 -13.96 -1.08 -5.51
CA PHE A 161 -13.67 -1.30 -6.93
C PHE A 161 -14.03 -2.70 -7.45
N GLY A 162 -14.42 -3.64 -6.59
CA GLY A 162 -14.66 -5.02 -6.98
C GLY A 162 -13.41 -5.82 -7.30
N ILE A 163 -12.23 -5.37 -6.88
CA ILE A 163 -10.98 -6.11 -7.07
C ILE A 163 -10.93 -7.24 -6.05
N VAL A 164 -11.17 -8.47 -6.50
CA VAL A 164 -11.13 -9.66 -5.66
C VAL A 164 -9.76 -10.33 -5.73
N VAL A 165 -9.15 -10.53 -4.56
CA VAL A 165 -7.87 -11.22 -4.43
C VAL A 165 -7.94 -12.18 -3.24
N ASP A 166 -7.88 -13.49 -3.49
CA ASP A 166 -7.65 -14.45 -2.40
C ASP A 166 -6.19 -14.36 -1.97
N ARG A 167 -5.92 -14.47 -0.68
CA ARG A 167 -4.58 -14.26 -0.12
C ARG A 167 -4.29 -15.26 0.98
N LYS A 168 -3.03 -15.65 1.07
CA LYS A 168 -2.53 -16.54 2.13
C LYS A 168 -1.08 -16.26 2.44
N LEU A 169 -0.78 -15.93 3.70
CA LEU A 169 0.57 -15.98 4.24
C LEU A 169 0.97 -17.46 4.41
N LYS A 170 1.92 -17.95 3.60
CA LYS A 170 2.41 -19.33 3.68
C LYS A 170 3.48 -19.50 4.76
N SER A 171 4.35 -18.50 4.91
CA SER A 171 5.39 -18.47 5.95
C SER A 171 5.91 -17.05 6.16
N ARG A 172 6.36 -16.75 7.39
CA ARG A 172 6.92 -15.43 7.73
C ARG A 172 8.39 -15.28 7.34
N GLY A 173 8.72 -14.13 6.79
CA GLY A 173 10.07 -13.66 6.49
C GLY A 173 10.32 -12.30 7.14
N TRP A 174 11.35 -12.19 7.97
CA TRP A 174 11.57 -11.02 8.80
C TRP A 174 12.77 -10.21 8.32
N SER A 175 12.67 -8.88 8.32
CA SER A 175 13.84 -7.99 8.24
C SER A 175 14.49 -7.74 9.61
N MET A 176 13.74 -7.97 10.69
CA MET A 176 14.22 -7.81 12.06
C MET A 176 14.90 -9.08 12.59
N GLY A 177 16.00 -8.89 13.31
CA GLY A 177 16.87 -9.98 13.75
C GLY A 177 17.65 -10.59 12.59
N LYS A 178 17.78 -11.92 12.59
CA LYS A 178 18.34 -12.64 11.43
C LYS A 178 17.31 -12.61 10.30
N ALA A 179 17.71 -12.00 9.18
CA ALA A 179 16.88 -11.93 7.99
C ALA A 179 16.42 -13.33 7.56
N SER A 180 15.13 -13.48 7.29
CA SER A 180 14.55 -14.75 6.86
C SER A 180 13.58 -14.55 5.71
N ARG A 181 13.43 -15.60 4.90
CA ARG A 181 12.52 -15.63 3.76
C ARG A 181 11.19 -16.24 4.18
N GLY A 182 10.11 -15.57 3.82
CA GLY A 182 8.74 -16.05 3.87
C GLY A 182 8.15 -16.08 2.47
N THR A 183 6.88 -16.47 2.39
CA THR A 183 6.14 -16.56 1.13
C THR A 183 4.70 -16.13 1.36
N VAL A 184 4.16 -15.34 0.44
CA VAL A 184 2.74 -14.99 0.35
C VAL A 184 2.21 -15.49 -0.98
N SER A 185 1.00 -16.04 -0.96
CA SER A 185 0.27 -16.50 -2.14
C SER A 185 -0.92 -15.59 -2.37
N PHE A 186 -1.12 -15.16 -3.61
CA PHE A 186 -2.27 -14.39 -4.04
C PHE A 186 -2.96 -15.09 -5.20
N LYS A 187 -4.29 -15.04 -5.24
CA LYS A 187 -5.08 -15.40 -6.41
C LYS A 187 -5.90 -14.19 -6.81
N VAL A 188 -5.44 -13.50 -7.85
CA VAL A 188 -6.12 -12.31 -8.40
C VAL A 188 -7.20 -12.78 -9.36
N HIS A 189 -8.39 -12.19 -9.25
CA HIS A 189 -9.49 -12.38 -10.20
C HIS A 189 -9.55 -11.15 -11.10
N PRO A 190 -9.02 -11.22 -12.34
CA PRO A 190 -8.94 -10.05 -13.21
C PRO A 190 -10.31 -9.61 -13.74
N LEU A 191 -10.40 -8.36 -14.20
CA LEU A 191 -11.52 -7.87 -14.99
C LEU A 191 -11.66 -8.68 -16.28
N LYS A 192 -12.88 -8.90 -16.76
CA LYS A 192 -13.07 -9.57 -18.05
C LYS A 192 -12.61 -8.67 -19.20
N PRO A 193 -12.19 -9.25 -20.33
CA PRO A 193 -11.91 -8.46 -21.52
C PRO A 193 -13.08 -7.52 -21.88
N GLY A 194 -12.76 -6.25 -22.13
CA GLY A 194 -13.73 -5.20 -22.46
C GLY A 194 -14.37 -4.50 -21.25
N GLU A 195 -14.18 -5.00 -20.03
CA GLU A 195 -14.61 -4.31 -18.81
C GLU A 195 -13.63 -3.19 -18.42
N THR A 196 -14.14 -2.26 -17.62
CA THR A 196 -13.40 -1.16 -17.00
C THR A 196 -13.44 -1.35 -15.49
N LEU A 197 -12.40 -0.90 -14.79
CA LEU A 197 -12.44 -0.80 -13.33
C LEU A 197 -13.44 0.30 -12.96
N LYS A 198 -14.37 0.06 -12.06
CA LYS A 198 -15.43 1.03 -11.69
C LYS A 198 -15.52 1.16 -10.18
N PHE A 199 -15.92 2.35 -9.73
CA PHE A 199 -16.38 2.53 -8.37
C PHE A 199 -17.71 1.80 -8.17
N LYS A 200 -17.87 1.09 -7.06
CA LYS A 200 -19.09 0.32 -6.73
C LYS A 200 -20.16 1.11 -5.97
N GLY A 201 -19.80 2.23 -5.35
CA GLY A 201 -20.78 3.18 -4.78
C GLY A 201 -21.50 3.94 -5.88
N GLU A 202 -22.45 4.81 -5.51
CA GLU A 202 -23.04 5.69 -6.51
C GLU A 202 -21.97 6.64 -7.05
N ALA A 203 -22.07 6.96 -8.34
CA ALA A 203 -21.10 7.85 -8.95
C ALA A 203 -21.17 9.19 -8.21
N GLY A 204 -20.03 9.62 -7.67
CA GLY A 204 -19.94 10.87 -6.92
C GLY A 204 -20.20 10.75 -5.43
N GLU A 205 -20.34 9.53 -4.90
CA GLU A 205 -20.35 9.35 -3.45
C GLU A 205 -18.94 9.32 -2.87
N LEU A 206 -18.85 9.73 -1.61
CA LEU A 206 -17.71 9.46 -0.76
C LEU A 206 -17.69 7.96 -0.45
N TYR A 207 -16.53 7.31 -0.53
CA TYR A 207 -16.40 5.93 -0.07
C TYR A 207 -16.78 5.81 1.42
N GLY A 208 -17.70 4.90 1.74
CA GLY A 208 -18.15 4.65 3.11
C GLY A 208 -19.16 5.64 3.68
N GLY A 209 -19.80 6.47 2.83
CA GLY A 209 -20.86 7.40 3.25
C GLY A 209 -20.37 8.82 3.51
N GLY A 210 -21.30 9.77 3.65
CA GLY A 210 -21.00 11.19 3.86
C GLY A 210 -20.28 11.51 5.19
N PRO A 211 -19.91 12.78 5.43
CA PRO A 211 -19.11 13.21 6.58
C PRO A 211 -19.98 13.27 7.86
N ASP A 212 -20.48 12.14 8.32
CA ASP A 212 -20.92 11.98 9.70
C ASP A 212 -19.72 11.53 10.55
N VAL A 213 -19.76 11.84 11.85
CA VAL A 213 -18.73 11.40 12.80
C VAL A 213 -18.67 9.87 12.76
N HIS A 214 -17.53 9.32 12.35
CA HIS A 214 -17.32 7.88 12.32
C HIS A 214 -17.12 7.36 13.74
N GLU A 215 -18.15 6.70 14.30
CA GLU A 215 -18.04 6.01 15.57
C GLU A 215 -17.39 4.64 15.35
N VAL A 216 -16.28 4.38 16.05
CA VAL A 216 -15.56 3.11 15.92
C VAL A 216 -16.36 2.00 16.60
N GLU A 217 -16.75 1.00 15.82
CA GLU A 217 -17.56 -0.15 16.27
C GLU A 217 -16.68 -1.30 16.75
N GLU A 218 -15.57 -1.53 16.05
CA GLU A 218 -14.64 -2.63 16.32
C GLU A 218 -13.19 -2.15 16.19
N VAL A 219 -12.29 -2.74 16.98
CA VAL A 219 -10.84 -2.64 16.78
C VAL A 219 -10.23 -4.04 16.68
N ASP A 220 -9.75 -4.37 15.48
CA ASP A 220 -9.05 -5.63 15.23
C ASP A 220 -7.57 -5.50 15.64
N VAL A 221 -7.08 -6.47 16.41
CA VAL A 221 -5.70 -6.56 16.90
C VAL A 221 -5.01 -7.77 16.25
N SER A 222 -3.86 -7.54 15.64
CA SER A 222 -3.00 -8.59 15.10
C SER A 222 -1.59 -8.44 15.62
N MET A 223 -1.09 -9.43 16.35
CA MET A 223 0.26 -9.38 16.93
C MET A 223 1.06 -10.66 16.66
N ALA A 224 2.30 -10.46 16.19
CA ALA A 224 3.33 -11.47 16.10
C ALA A 224 4.54 -10.97 16.91
N VAL A 225 4.57 -11.35 18.19
CA VAL A 225 5.52 -10.87 19.20
C VAL A 225 6.06 -12.06 20.00
N PRO A 226 7.16 -11.93 20.76
CA PRO A 226 7.67 -13.02 21.57
C PRO A 226 6.60 -13.54 22.53
N GLN A 227 6.54 -14.85 22.73
CA GLN A 227 5.54 -15.48 23.61
C GLN A 227 5.47 -14.85 25.02
N SER A 228 6.60 -14.40 25.57
CA SER A 228 6.65 -13.73 26.88
C SER A 228 5.86 -12.42 26.95
N MET A 229 5.57 -11.79 25.81
CA MET A 229 4.84 -10.53 25.74
C MET A 229 3.32 -10.72 25.58
N HIS A 230 2.83 -11.91 25.20
CA HIS A 230 1.44 -12.12 24.81
C HIS A 230 0.44 -11.65 25.88
N GLU A 231 0.62 -12.05 27.14
CA GLU A 231 -0.27 -11.67 28.24
C GLU A 231 -0.20 -10.17 28.52
N SER A 232 0.98 -9.63 28.83
CA SER A 232 1.15 -8.21 29.17
C SER A 232 0.70 -7.25 28.06
N LEU A 233 0.94 -7.59 26.79
CA LEU A 233 0.55 -6.76 25.66
C LEU A 233 -0.95 -6.84 25.39
N THR A 234 -1.56 -8.01 25.57
CA THR A 234 -3.03 -8.16 25.48
C THR A 234 -3.72 -7.28 26.53
N GLU A 235 -3.30 -7.37 27.79
CA GLU A 235 -3.91 -6.60 28.89
C GLU A 235 -3.77 -5.09 28.68
N THR A 236 -2.57 -4.64 28.29
CA THR A 236 -2.32 -3.20 28.04
C THR A 236 -3.09 -2.68 26.83
N LEU A 237 -3.17 -3.44 25.73
CA LEU A 237 -3.95 -3.06 24.55
C LEU A 237 -5.44 -2.97 24.85
N VAL A 238 -6.01 -3.94 25.57
CA VAL A 238 -7.44 -3.88 25.97
C VAL A 238 -7.71 -2.63 26.80
N SER A 239 -6.85 -2.35 27.79
CA SER A 239 -7.02 -1.17 28.65
C SER A 239 -6.88 0.15 27.89
N ASP A 240 -5.90 0.30 27.00
CA ASP A 240 -5.67 1.53 26.26
C ASP A 240 -6.71 1.73 25.15
N LEU A 241 -7.16 0.65 24.50
CA LEU A 241 -8.22 0.72 23.49
C LEU A 241 -9.56 1.11 24.10
N GLU A 242 -9.96 0.54 25.24
CA GLU A 242 -11.18 0.94 25.94
C GLU A 242 -11.14 2.43 26.34
N ALA A 243 -9.97 2.95 26.71
CA ALA A 243 -9.81 4.35 27.06
C ALA A 243 -9.93 5.30 25.85
N HIS A 244 -9.54 4.86 24.65
CA HIS A 244 -9.54 5.67 23.43
C HIS A 244 -10.79 5.47 22.55
N PHE A 245 -11.41 4.30 22.60
CA PHE A 245 -12.57 3.90 21.80
C PHE A 245 -13.60 3.20 22.71
N PRO A 246 -14.21 3.93 23.65
CA PRO A 246 -15.14 3.35 24.63
C PRO A 246 -16.33 2.69 23.92
N GLY A 247 -16.59 1.43 24.25
CA GLY A 247 -17.69 0.65 23.65
C GLY A 247 -17.36 -0.07 22.33
N ALA A 248 -16.18 0.15 21.76
CA ALA A 248 -15.73 -0.60 20.58
C ALA A 248 -15.35 -2.06 20.95
N GLU A 249 -15.75 -3.03 20.13
CA GLU A 249 -15.38 -4.43 20.36
C GLU A 249 -13.90 -4.67 19.98
N VAL A 250 -13.09 -5.14 20.94
CA VAL A 250 -11.68 -5.46 20.69
C VAL A 250 -11.52 -6.92 20.26
N ASN A 251 -11.06 -7.11 19.02
CA ASN A 251 -11.01 -8.41 18.34
C ASN A 251 -9.58 -8.87 18.06
N PHE A 252 -9.06 -9.82 18.83
CA PHE A 252 -7.73 -10.40 18.56
C PHE A 252 -7.77 -11.40 17.41
N LYS A 253 -7.46 -10.95 16.18
CA LYS A 253 -7.42 -11.80 14.98
C LYS A 253 -6.23 -12.73 14.96
N ILE A 254 -5.07 -12.26 15.42
CA ILE A 254 -3.82 -13.01 15.42
C ILE A 254 -3.07 -12.75 16.73
N ILE A 255 -2.69 -13.83 17.40
CA ILE A 255 -1.71 -13.85 18.48
C ILE A 255 -0.71 -14.96 18.15
N GLU A 256 0.48 -14.58 17.68
CA GLU A 256 1.51 -15.51 17.22
C GLU A 256 2.82 -15.27 17.98
N ASP A 257 3.54 -16.34 18.31
CA ASP A 257 4.93 -16.24 18.76
C ASP A 257 5.83 -15.91 17.58
N SER A 258 6.53 -14.78 17.64
CA SER A 258 7.45 -14.34 16.58
C SER A 258 8.75 -15.15 16.53
N GLY A 259 9.01 -15.96 17.57
CA GLY A 259 10.15 -16.86 17.71
C GLY A 259 11.48 -16.15 17.95
N ALA A 260 11.50 -14.84 18.18
CA ALA A 260 12.69 -14.10 18.62
C ALA A 260 12.33 -12.73 19.22
N ASP A 261 13.02 -12.34 20.30
CA ASP A 261 12.89 -11.02 20.96
C ASP A 261 13.15 -9.83 20.03
N SER A 262 13.88 -10.06 18.94
CA SER A 262 14.11 -9.03 17.92
C SER A 262 12.91 -8.78 17.01
N ARG A 263 11.84 -9.58 17.10
CA ARG A 263 10.69 -9.54 16.18
C ARG A 263 9.44 -9.18 16.96
N ILE A 264 9.11 -7.90 16.96
CA ILE A 264 7.86 -7.40 17.54
C ILE A 264 7.08 -6.76 16.40
N TYR A 265 5.93 -7.34 16.09
CA TYR A 265 4.97 -6.79 15.14
C TYR A 265 3.59 -6.71 15.78
N VAL A 266 2.95 -5.56 15.70
CA VAL A 266 1.58 -5.32 16.17
C VAL A 266 0.88 -4.41 15.18
N LEU A 267 -0.36 -4.72 14.84
CA LEU A 267 -1.27 -3.91 14.04
C LEU A 267 -2.60 -3.77 14.78
N LEU A 268 -3.10 -2.54 14.80
CA LEU A 268 -4.47 -2.20 15.20
C LEU A 268 -5.23 -1.71 13.97
N VAL A 269 -6.47 -2.14 13.80
CA VAL A 269 -7.37 -1.68 12.73
C VAL A 269 -8.71 -1.27 13.34
N ALA A 270 -8.98 0.04 13.39
CA ALA A 270 -10.30 0.55 13.76
C ALA A 270 -11.28 0.39 12.59
N ARG A 271 -12.54 0.08 12.89
CA ARG A 271 -13.60 -0.16 11.90
C ARG A 271 -14.89 0.59 12.24
N CYS A 272 -15.53 1.08 11.19
CA CYS A 272 -16.86 1.68 11.21
C CYS A 272 -17.53 1.31 9.88
N GLY A 273 -18.44 0.34 9.88
CA GLY A 273 -18.95 -0.27 8.65
C GLY A 273 -17.84 -0.81 7.73
N ASP A 274 -17.76 -0.26 6.51
CA ASP A 274 -16.73 -0.60 5.51
C ASP A 274 -15.42 0.22 5.64
N LEU A 275 -15.39 1.21 6.53
CA LEU A 275 -14.22 2.05 6.78
C LEU A 275 -13.22 1.37 7.69
N ARG A 276 -11.93 1.59 7.39
CA ARG A 276 -10.82 0.90 8.04
C ARG A 276 -9.62 1.82 8.17
N TRP A 277 -9.12 1.99 9.39
CA TRP A 277 -7.92 2.77 9.68
C TRP A 277 -6.89 1.90 10.40
N GLY A 278 -5.70 1.77 9.83
CA GLY A 278 -4.65 0.91 10.34
C GLY A 278 -3.45 1.65 10.92
N ARG A 279 -2.93 1.14 12.03
CA ARG A 279 -1.65 1.54 12.61
C ARG A 279 -0.84 0.35 13.09
N ASP A 280 0.41 0.28 12.65
CA ASP A 280 1.30 -0.81 12.99
C ASP A 280 2.65 -0.35 13.54
N VAL A 281 3.33 -1.30 14.19
CA VAL A 281 4.73 -1.17 14.56
C VAL A 281 5.46 -2.44 14.19
N LEU A 282 6.66 -2.28 13.62
CA LEU A 282 7.64 -3.34 13.49
C LEU A 282 8.95 -2.88 14.13
N MET A 283 9.35 -3.55 15.21
CA MET A 283 10.53 -3.18 15.97
C MET A 283 11.25 -4.39 16.57
N SER A 284 12.42 -4.11 17.17
CA SER A 284 13.17 -5.05 17.99
C SER A 284 13.14 -4.57 19.43
N THR A 285 13.19 -5.50 20.38
CA THR A 285 13.51 -5.16 21.77
C THR A 285 14.82 -4.35 21.83
N PRO A 286 14.88 -3.28 22.64
CA PRO A 286 16.11 -2.53 22.86
C PRO A 286 17.20 -3.45 23.41
N LYS A 287 18.41 -3.42 22.83
CA LYS A 287 19.55 -4.15 23.40
C LYS A 287 19.86 -3.58 24.78
N LYS A 288 19.93 -4.42 25.82
CA LYS A 288 20.44 -4.02 27.15
C LYS A 288 21.83 -3.43 26.96
N SER A 289 22.01 -2.14 27.28
CA SER A 289 23.33 -1.52 27.17
C SER A 289 24.31 -2.29 28.05
N SER A 290 25.47 -2.67 27.50
CA SER A 290 26.62 -3.11 28.29
C SER A 290 27.19 -1.91 29.05
N SER A 291 26.47 -1.43 30.07
CA SER A 291 27.04 -0.54 31.07
C SER A 291 27.76 -1.40 32.10
N THR A 292 29.07 -1.19 32.23
CA THR A 292 29.95 -1.70 33.28
C THR A 292 29.22 -1.77 34.64
N PRO A 293 29.31 -2.89 35.40
CA PRO A 293 28.54 -3.04 36.62
C PRO A 293 28.99 -2.00 37.65
N LYS A 294 28.14 -1.00 37.92
CA LYS A 294 28.26 -0.18 39.14
C LYS A 294 27.86 -1.06 40.33
N LYS A 295 28.67 -1.01 41.40
CA LYS A 295 28.50 -1.76 42.64
C LYS A 295 27.05 -1.70 43.16
N PRO A 296 26.52 -2.80 43.73
CA PRO A 296 25.15 -2.85 44.19
C PRO A 296 24.98 -1.95 45.42
N GLN A 297 24.10 -0.96 45.34
CA GLN A 297 23.49 -0.36 46.52
C GLN A 297 22.29 -1.22 46.92
N ALA A 298 22.35 -1.72 48.15
CA ALA A 298 21.28 -2.48 48.76
C ALA A 298 20.03 -1.59 48.94
N ASN A 299 18.99 -1.85 48.14
CA ASN A 299 17.58 -1.86 48.53
C ASN A 299 16.69 -1.77 47.28
N SER A 300 16.36 -2.92 46.70
CA SER A 300 15.05 -3.18 46.06
C SER A 300 15.04 -4.60 45.49
N ARG A 301 14.40 -5.52 46.23
CA ARG A 301 13.87 -6.74 45.62
C ARG A 301 12.60 -6.34 44.86
N LYS A 302 12.73 -5.97 43.58
CA LYS A 302 11.64 -6.09 42.61
C LYS A 302 12.17 -6.83 41.38
N ALA A 303 11.43 -7.86 41.04
CA ALA A 303 11.78 -8.94 40.14
C ALA A 303 12.03 -8.46 38.70
N ALA A 304 12.72 -9.33 37.94
CA ALA A 304 13.09 -9.17 36.54
C ALA A 304 11.89 -9.12 35.54
N SER A 305 10.66 -8.86 36.00
CA SER A 305 9.43 -8.74 35.19
C SER A 305 9.11 -7.31 34.73
N GLY A 306 9.87 -6.30 35.18
CA GLY A 306 9.54 -4.88 34.94
C GLY A 306 9.87 -4.33 33.54
N THR A 307 10.74 -4.99 32.76
CA THR A 307 11.14 -4.46 31.44
C THR A 307 10.09 -4.73 30.38
N ASP A 308 9.50 -5.92 30.40
CA ASP A 308 8.59 -6.40 29.36
C ASP A 308 7.24 -5.69 29.49
N ASN A 309 6.75 -5.52 30.72
CA ASN A 309 5.56 -4.70 30.98
C ASN A 309 5.74 -3.25 30.49
N SER A 310 6.90 -2.65 30.75
CA SER A 310 7.16 -1.27 30.30
C SER A 310 7.19 -1.13 28.78
N LEU A 311 7.63 -2.17 28.07
CA LEU A 311 7.68 -2.18 26.62
C LEU A 311 6.29 -2.39 26.02
N SER A 312 5.51 -3.33 26.55
CA SER A 312 4.11 -3.54 26.18
C SER A 312 3.28 -2.27 26.36
N GLU A 313 3.38 -1.60 27.51
CA GLU A 313 2.74 -0.30 27.76
C GLU A 313 3.20 0.79 26.78
N SER A 314 4.46 0.80 26.38
CA SER A 314 4.98 1.78 25.42
C SER A 314 4.43 1.55 24.00
N ILE A 315 4.41 0.29 23.56
CA ILE A 315 3.85 -0.12 22.26
C ILE A 315 2.36 0.19 22.22
N SER A 316 1.62 -0.24 23.25
CA SER A 316 0.18 -0.07 23.36
C SER A 316 -0.22 1.41 23.32
N ARG A 317 0.34 2.24 24.22
CA ARG A 317 0.05 3.68 24.26
C ARG A 317 0.36 4.37 22.94
N LYS A 318 1.49 4.03 22.31
CA LYS A 318 1.88 4.62 21.03
C LYS A 318 0.84 4.28 19.95
N LEU A 319 0.54 3.00 19.77
CA LEU A 319 -0.35 2.56 18.69
C LEU A 319 -1.79 3.03 18.88
N CYS A 320 -2.33 2.93 20.09
CA CYS A 320 -3.70 3.37 20.36
C CYS A 320 -3.85 4.88 20.12
N LYS A 321 -2.83 5.67 20.54
CA LYS A 321 -2.80 7.11 20.27
C LYS A 321 -2.72 7.42 18.77
N GLU A 322 -1.79 6.78 18.04
CA GLU A 322 -1.63 7.01 16.60
C GLU A 322 -2.89 6.57 15.82
N LEU A 323 -3.60 5.54 16.29
CA LEU A 323 -4.86 5.10 15.69
C LEU A 323 -5.98 6.11 15.93
N LEU A 324 -6.10 6.62 17.16
CA LEU A 324 -7.06 7.67 17.48
C LEU A 324 -6.80 8.93 16.65
N GLU A 325 -5.54 9.33 16.47
CA GLU A 325 -5.17 10.46 15.61
C GLU A 325 -5.60 10.25 14.15
N GLU A 326 -5.56 9.02 13.62
CA GLU A 326 -6.08 8.77 12.28
C GLU A 326 -7.59 8.91 12.18
N VAL A 327 -8.32 8.23 13.06
CA VAL A 327 -9.79 8.25 13.08
C VAL A 327 -10.31 9.67 13.29
N SER A 328 -9.66 10.44 14.17
CA SER A 328 -10.04 11.82 14.50
C SER A 328 -9.89 12.81 13.33
N ASN A 329 -9.25 12.43 12.22
CA ASN A 329 -9.20 13.28 11.04
C ASN A 329 -10.53 13.30 10.26
N ASN A 330 -11.50 12.44 10.61
CA ASN A 330 -12.79 12.30 9.91
C ASN A 330 -12.63 12.07 8.39
N GLY A 331 -11.56 11.38 8.00
CA GLY A 331 -11.35 10.91 6.64
C GLY A 331 -11.76 9.44 6.51
N VAL A 332 -12.07 9.00 5.30
CA VAL A 332 -12.55 7.64 5.00
C VAL A 332 -11.43 6.63 4.78
N VAL A 333 -10.18 7.09 4.81
CA VAL A 333 -8.98 6.26 4.67
C VAL A 333 -7.88 6.79 5.58
N ASP A 334 -7.02 5.89 6.06
CA ASP A 334 -5.78 6.29 6.73
C ASP A 334 -4.70 6.78 5.76
N GLU A 335 -3.60 7.32 6.30
CA GLU A 335 -2.49 7.85 5.51
C GLU A 335 -1.88 6.86 4.50
N PHE A 336 -1.83 5.56 4.84
CA PHE A 336 -1.15 4.55 4.06
C PHE A 336 -2.08 4.01 2.98
N LEU A 337 -3.35 3.82 3.31
CA LEU A 337 -4.37 3.40 2.35
C LEU A 337 -4.55 4.47 1.26
N GLN A 338 -4.55 5.75 1.63
CA GLN A 338 -4.76 6.83 0.66
C GLN A 338 -3.75 6.77 -0.50
N ASP A 339 -2.46 6.60 -0.23
CA ASP A 339 -1.43 6.56 -1.28
C ASP A 339 -1.55 5.31 -2.17
N GLN A 340 -2.06 4.21 -1.61
CA GLN A 340 -2.20 2.92 -2.31
C GLN A 340 -3.41 2.90 -3.25
N LEU A 341 -4.45 3.67 -2.94
CA LEU A 341 -5.66 3.78 -3.76
C LEU A 341 -5.48 4.67 -4.99
N VAL A 342 -4.52 5.59 -4.99
CA VAL A 342 -4.34 6.60 -6.06
C VAL A 342 -4.23 5.97 -7.46
N ILE A 343 -3.49 4.88 -7.60
CA ILE A 343 -3.34 4.20 -8.90
C ILE A 343 -4.67 3.62 -9.40
N PHE A 344 -5.49 3.08 -8.50
CA PHE A 344 -6.79 2.49 -8.85
C PHE A 344 -7.82 3.57 -9.16
N GLN A 345 -7.83 4.68 -8.42
CA GLN A 345 -8.62 5.87 -8.75
C GLN A 345 -8.31 6.38 -10.15
N ALA A 346 -7.02 6.50 -10.50
CA ALA A 346 -6.61 7.01 -11.80
C ALA A 346 -6.96 6.06 -12.96
N LEU A 347 -6.93 4.74 -12.73
CA LEU A 347 -7.24 3.71 -13.73
C LEU A 347 -8.75 3.45 -13.89
N ALA A 348 -9.54 3.72 -12.85
CA ALA A 348 -10.99 3.51 -12.84
C ALA A 348 -11.73 4.43 -13.82
N GLU A 349 -12.91 4.00 -14.26
CA GLU A 349 -13.85 4.81 -15.01
C GLU A 349 -14.70 5.64 -14.06
N GLY A 350 -14.74 6.95 -14.31
CA GLY A 350 -15.60 7.87 -13.57
C GLY A 350 -14.93 8.54 -12.38
N VAL A 351 -15.77 9.07 -11.49
CA VAL A 351 -15.35 9.91 -10.37
C VAL A 351 -15.22 9.07 -9.10
N THR A 352 -14.13 9.27 -8.37
CA THR A 352 -13.86 8.63 -7.07
C THR A 352 -13.35 9.64 -6.04
N SER A 353 -13.60 9.37 -4.75
CA SER A 353 -13.13 10.23 -3.65
C SER A 353 -12.81 9.43 -2.39
N PHE A 354 -11.58 9.60 -1.89
CA PHE A 354 -11.05 8.95 -0.67
C PHE A 354 -10.22 9.95 0.16
N PRO A 355 -10.86 10.94 0.80
CA PRO A 355 -10.13 11.91 1.59
C PRO A 355 -9.62 11.32 2.91
N LYS A 356 -8.44 11.79 3.35
CA LYS A 356 -7.82 11.47 4.65
C LYS A 356 -8.28 12.43 5.75
N SER A 357 -8.86 13.56 5.37
CA SER A 357 -9.37 14.56 6.30
C SER A 357 -10.79 14.96 5.96
N GLU A 358 -11.50 15.51 6.95
CA GLU A 358 -12.84 16.04 6.80
C GLU A 358 -12.99 16.86 5.51
N THR A 359 -14.16 16.71 4.90
CA THR A 359 -14.51 17.41 3.68
C THR A 359 -15.81 18.17 3.86
N ASP A 360 -15.82 19.45 3.51
CA ASP A 360 -17.04 20.22 3.26
C ASP A 360 -17.71 19.65 1.98
N THR A 361 -18.23 18.42 2.01
CA THR A 361 -18.65 17.67 0.81
C THR A 361 -20.14 17.65 0.56
N THR A 362 -20.99 18.12 1.47
CA THR A 362 -22.47 18.11 1.31
C THR A 362 -22.98 18.85 0.07
N VAL A 363 -22.14 19.64 -0.60
CA VAL A 363 -22.50 20.38 -1.83
C VAL A 363 -21.67 19.94 -3.05
N SER A 364 -20.70 19.04 -2.90
CA SER A 364 -19.43 19.20 -3.60
C SER A 364 -19.12 18.17 -4.69
N ILE A 365 -19.64 16.94 -4.59
CA ILE A 365 -19.38 15.87 -5.56
C ILE A 365 -20.56 15.72 -6.54
N GLU A 366 -21.80 15.89 -6.07
CA GLU A 366 -22.98 16.06 -6.93
C GLU A 366 -22.83 17.27 -7.87
N GLU A 367 -22.30 18.41 -7.37
CA GLU A 367 -21.92 19.53 -8.23
C GLU A 367 -20.77 19.17 -9.17
N ALA A 368 -19.78 18.39 -8.73
CA ALA A 368 -18.68 17.97 -9.62
C ALA A 368 -19.20 17.12 -10.78
N MET A 369 -20.23 16.32 -10.56
CA MET A 369 -20.82 15.47 -11.58
C MET A 369 -21.90 16.13 -12.43
N SER A 370 -22.75 16.96 -11.83
CA SER A 370 -23.75 17.77 -12.55
C SER A 370 -23.07 18.76 -13.52
N ASN A 371 -21.90 19.29 -13.14
CA ASN A 371 -21.16 20.27 -13.92
C ASN A 371 -20.12 19.70 -14.89
N LEU A 372 -19.88 18.38 -14.92
CA LEU A 372 -19.04 17.76 -15.97
C LEU A 372 -19.67 17.85 -17.37
N GLY A 373 -20.96 18.22 -17.46
CA GLY A 373 -21.68 18.52 -18.70
C GLY A 373 -21.84 20.01 -19.04
N LEU A 374 -21.48 20.95 -18.15
CA LEU A 374 -21.69 22.39 -18.33
C LEU A 374 -20.50 23.19 -17.73
N ASP A 375 -19.65 23.70 -18.63
CA ASP A 375 -18.56 24.69 -18.47
C ASP A 375 -18.11 25.15 -17.05
N ASP A 376 -16.83 24.86 -16.74
CA ASP A 376 -15.84 25.78 -16.14
C ASP A 376 -15.99 26.33 -14.69
N ARG A 377 -16.51 25.57 -13.71
CA ARG A 377 -16.50 26.04 -12.28
C ARG A 377 -15.64 25.29 -11.26
N ILE A 378 -15.34 24.00 -11.43
CA ILE A 378 -14.38 23.32 -10.53
C ILE A 378 -12.99 23.35 -11.16
N ARG A 379 -12.09 24.11 -10.53
CA ARG A 379 -10.71 24.24 -10.99
C ARG A 379 -9.96 22.92 -10.84
N LYS A 380 -9.46 22.38 -11.96
CA LYS A 380 -8.53 21.24 -11.98
C LYS A 380 -7.26 21.60 -11.20
N ASP A 381 -6.77 20.66 -10.40
CA ASP A 381 -5.54 20.83 -9.63
C ASP A 381 -4.34 21.06 -10.56
N LYS A 382 -3.36 21.83 -10.09
CA LYS A 382 -2.09 22.00 -10.80
C LYS A 382 -1.23 20.76 -10.56
N THR A 383 -0.78 20.12 -11.63
CA THR A 383 -0.10 18.82 -11.56
C THR A 383 1.37 18.88 -11.99
N ILE A 384 1.97 20.08 -12.01
CA ILE A 384 3.37 20.28 -12.43
C ILE A 384 4.35 19.70 -11.38
N GLU A 385 3.92 19.62 -10.12
CA GLU A 385 4.66 19.06 -8.99
C GLU A 385 3.73 18.17 -8.14
N PRO A 386 4.28 17.33 -7.24
CA PRO A 386 3.48 16.56 -6.27
C PRO A 386 2.46 17.41 -5.53
N PHE A 387 1.20 16.99 -5.55
CA PHE A 387 0.06 17.81 -5.12
C PHE A 387 -0.99 17.01 -4.33
N GLY A 388 -1.90 17.73 -3.69
CA GLY A 388 -3.02 17.17 -2.94
C GLY A 388 -2.77 17.07 -1.44
N GLU A 389 -3.80 16.67 -0.70
CA GLU A 389 -3.72 16.40 0.73
C GLU A 389 -2.99 15.08 1.06
N GLY A 390 -2.72 14.88 2.35
CA GLY A 390 -2.11 13.66 2.86
C GLY A 390 -0.59 13.64 2.78
N SER A 391 -0.03 12.44 2.83
CA SER A 391 1.41 12.21 2.93
C SER A 391 2.15 12.61 1.65
N THR A 392 3.47 12.82 1.75
CA THR A 392 4.33 13.01 0.56
C THR A 392 4.21 11.84 -0.43
N HIS A 393 3.89 10.64 0.07
CA HIS A 393 3.67 9.45 -0.75
C HIS A 393 2.39 9.60 -1.60
N SER A 394 1.26 9.98 -0.99
CA SER A 394 0.00 10.26 -1.72
C SER A 394 0.20 11.33 -2.80
N LYS A 395 0.89 12.43 -2.45
CA LYS A 395 1.16 13.53 -3.40
C LYS A 395 2.03 13.09 -4.58
N THR A 396 3.04 12.27 -4.30
CA THR A 396 3.94 11.72 -5.33
C THR A 396 3.16 10.75 -6.23
N ALA A 397 2.33 9.88 -5.67
CA ALA A 397 1.50 8.95 -6.43
C ALA A 397 0.57 9.68 -7.41
N ARG A 398 -0.13 10.74 -6.95
CA ARG A 398 -1.06 11.52 -7.81
C ARG A 398 -0.31 12.17 -8.97
N TRP A 399 0.86 12.73 -8.69
CA TRP A 399 1.72 13.31 -9.72
C TRP A 399 2.16 12.26 -10.76
N VAL A 400 2.70 11.11 -10.33
CA VAL A 400 3.10 10.04 -11.27
C VAL A 400 1.94 9.57 -12.13
N THR A 401 0.73 9.42 -11.56
CA THR A 401 -0.44 9.04 -12.38
C THR A 401 -0.75 10.10 -13.44
N THR A 402 -0.58 11.38 -13.14
CA THR A 402 -0.86 12.47 -14.10
C THR A 402 0.19 12.57 -15.19
N GLU A 403 1.46 12.31 -14.87
CA GLU A 403 2.54 12.28 -15.87
C GLU A 403 2.32 11.18 -16.91
N LEU A 404 1.84 10.01 -16.50
CA LEU A 404 1.65 8.88 -17.42
C LEU A 404 0.26 8.84 -18.07
N LEU A 405 -0.77 9.37 -17.41
CA LEU A 405 -2.16 9.26 -17.83
C LEU A 405 -2.73 10.64 -18.16
N SER A 406 -2.53 11.11 -19.39
CA SER A 406 -2.89 12.48 -19.81
C SER A 406 -4.36 12.88 -19.62
N LYS A 407 -5.27 11.90 -19.53
CA LYS A 407 -6.72 12.13 -19.34
C LYS A 407 -7.15 12.16 -17.88
N VAL A 408 -6.30 11.75 -16.93
CA VAL A 408 -6.67 11.78 -15.51
C VAL A 408 -6.82 13.24 -15.07
N ALA A 409 -7.81 13.51 -14.24
CA ALA A 409 -8.01 14.82 -13.65
C ALA A 409 -8.25 14.69 -12.15
N TRP A 410 -7.63 15.61 -11.41
CA TRP A 410 -7.77 15.70 -9.96
C TRP A 410 -8.34 17.07 -9.60
N TYR A 411 -9.15 17.09 -8.55
CA TYR A 411 -9.82 18.28 -8.06
C TYR A 411 -9.80 18.32 -6.53
N LYS A 412 -9.97 19.53 -6.00
CA LYS A 412 -10.08 19.81 -4.55
C LYS A 412 -8.89 19.29 -3.76
N ASP A 413 -7.69 19.66 -4.20
CA ASP A 413 -6.44 19.24 -3.57
C ASP A 413 -6.32 17.70 -3.52
N GLY A 414 -6.58 17.07 -4.67
CA GLY A 414 -6.42 15.63 -4.86
C GLY A 414 -7.45 14.76 -4.14
N LYS A 415 -8.53 15.35 -3.61
CA LYS A 415 -9.63 14.63 -2.92
C LYS A 415 -10.58 13.95 -3.89
N ILE A 416 -10.71 14.47 -5.11
CA ILE A 416 -11.58 13.91 -6.16
C ILE A 416 -10.73 13.54 -7.36
N CYS A 417 -10.86 12.31 -7.84
CA CYS A 417 -10.23 11.82 -9.08
C CYS A 417 -11.29 11.54 -10.13
N ASN A 418 -11.11 12.06 -11.33
CA ASN A 418 -11.79 11.58 -12.53
C ASN A 418 -10.80 10.67 -13.30
N GLY A 419 -11.00 9.37 -13.16
CA GLY A 419 -10.14 8.34 -13.71
C GLY A 419 -10.35 8.12 -15.20
N ILE A 420 -9.37 7.48 -15.86
CA ILE A 420 -9.35 7.38 -17.32
C ILE A 420 -10.20 6.23 -17.90
N GLY A 421 -10.70 5.33 -17.05
CA GLY A 421 -11.49 4.18 -17.47
C GLY A 421 -10.76 3.27 -18.46
N ILE A 422 -9.61 2.70 -18.06
CA ILE A 422 -8.88 1.78 -18.94
C ILE A 422 -9.75 0.57 -19.26
N ARG A 423 -9.76 0.22 -20.55
CA ARG A 423 -10.38 -1.00 -21.09
C ARG A 423 -9.32 -1.84 -21.79
N MET A 424 -9.28 -3.14 -21.48
CA MET A 424 -8.39 -4.09 -22.15
C MET A 424 -9.20 -5.09 -22.95
N GLU A 425 -9.02 -5.09 -24.27
CA GLU A 425 -9.57 -6.12 -25.14
C GLU A 425 -8.68 -7.37 -25.13
N GLN A 426 -9.26 -8.53 -25.46
CA GLN A 426 -8.50 -9.78 -25.59
C GLN A 426 -7.40 -9.64 -26.65
N ALA A 427 -6.16 -9.98 -26.29
CA ALA A 427 -5.04 -9.97 -27.22
C ALA A 427 -5.32 -10.88 -28.43
N GLY A 428 -5.20 -10.34 -29.65
CA GLY A 428 -5.46 -11.06 -30.90
C GLY A 428 -6.83 -10.78 -31.55
N ARG A 429 -7.75 -10.07 -30.88
CA ARG A 429 -8.92 -9.44 -31.52
C ARG A 429 -8.57 -8.00 -31.88
N SER A 430 -7.80 -7.74 -32.95
CA SER A 430 -7.91 -6.41 -33.57
C SER A 430 -9.17 -6.42 -34.44
N ARG A 431 -9.96 -5.35 -34.37
CA ARG A 431 -10.94 -5.05 -35.41
C ARG A 431 -10.25 -4.79 -36.74
#